data_AF-W7TMQ8-F1
#
_entry.id   AF-W7TMQ8-F1
#
_cell.length_a   1.000
_cell.length_b   1.000
_cell.length_c   1.000
_cell.angle_alpha   90.00
_cell.angle_beta   90.00
_cell.angle_gamma   90.00
#
_symmetry.space_group_name_H-M   'P 1'
#
loop_
_entity.id
_entity.type
_entity.pdbx_description
1 polymer ?
#
loop_
_entity_poly.entity_id
_entity_poly.type
_entity_poly.pdbx_seq_one_letter_code
_entity_poly.pdbx_strand_id
1 'polypeptide(L)'
;MNLPSPLFRACIPWTLQEDIDDWRAEHTWRTMVFMTADHMYYSYYAWLYGTVMCTVTGISCIAFVLSTMPRFNYTPSQCSRPICRPSDPGAECDRVICYPRPHHYLIQTELVTLILFIFDYLVRLITVHAVPQRLIYWDGRRINEDHSRGVAQPSPLEKTFRYAVHADQVIDLLVILPYLLNYVISTMNIMHWRLLRITRVLRVLKLSRYFDGGELVWNTLKNSGPSLMLLTLFTIVLTFIMGALAFYYEGGIFKVTAAHPEGAFFRRALEGGEEVSPFTSVPVSAYWVIITATTVGYGDLHPTSGPGRFVAAASAYCGIVFLSLPIAIVVKQFNIAYDKDADDKAVEEQLKKEEEEKLFPYRTQNIT
;
A
#
# COMPACT_ATOMS: atom_id res chain seq x y z
N MET A 1 -22.52 26.22 -19.34
CA MET A 1 -22.04 25.25 -18.34
C MET A 1 -21.25 26.03 -17.29
N ASN A 2 -21.72 26.04 -16.05
CA ASN A 2 -21.19 26.92 -15.00
C ASN A 2 -19.76 26.51 -14.62
N LEU A 3 -18.88 27.51 -14.57
CA LEU A 3 -17.48 27.37 -14.16
C LEU A 3 -17.39 26.82 -12.73
N PRO A 4 -16.41 25.95 -12.41
CA PRO A 4 -16.11 25.62 -11.03
C PRO A 4 -15.62 26.88 -10.31
N SER A 5 -15.97 27.00 -9.02
CA SER A 5 -15.58 28.12 -8.15
C SER A 5 -14.06 28.32 -8.11
N PRO A 6 -13.55 29.55 -7.91
CA PRO A 6 -12.12 29.86 -7.95
C PRO A 6 -11.24 29.02 -7.01
N LEU A 7 -11.80 28.49 -5.93
CA LEU A 7 -11.13 27.55 -5.01
C LEU A 7 -10.68 26.24 -5.69
N PHE A 8 -11.38 25.76 -6.72
CA PHE A 8 -11.02 24.53 -7.44
C PHE A 8 -9.90 24.72 -8.46
N ARG A 9 -9.70 25.95 -8.97
CA ARG A 9 -8.58 26.25 -9.90
C ARG A 9 -7.22 26.23 -9.21
N ALA A 10 -7.19 26.39 -7.89
CA ALA A 10 -5.94 26.47 -7.12
C ALA A 10 -5.23 25.12 -6.93
N CYS A 11 -5.92 23.99 -7.17
CA CYS A 11 -5.33 22.65 -7.03
C CYS A 11 -4.88 22.03 -8.36
N ILE A 12 -5.19 22.66 -9.49
CA ILE A 12 -4.77 22.19 -10.82
C ILE A 12 -3.50 22.97 -11.20
N PRO A 13 -2.40 22.30 -11.51
CA PRO A 13 -1.23 22.94 -12.11
C PRO A 13 -1.67 23.65 -13.40
N TRP A 14 -1.35 24.93 -13.52
CA TRP A 14 -1.88 25.81 -14.58
C TRP A 14 -1.50 25.34 -16.01
N THR A 15 -0.45 24.53 -16.18
CA THR A 15 -0.11 23.85 -17.45
C THR A 15 -1.15 22.86 -17.90
N LEU A 16 -1.64 22.04 -16.98
CA LEU A 16 -2.71 21.10 -17.29
C LEU A 16 -3.97 21.88 -17.67
N GLN A 17 -4.21 23.03 -17.03
CA GLN A 17 -5.34 23.90 -17.34
C GLN A 17 -5.26 24.48 -18.77
N GLU A 18 -4.10 24.97 -19.20
CA GLU A 18 -3.90 25.46 -20.58
C GLU A 18 -3.95 24.34 -21.61
N ASP A 19 -3.30 23.19 -21.38
CA ASP A 19 -3.40 22.03 -22.29
C ASP A 19 -4.84 21.50 -22.37
N ILE A 20 -5.60 21.53 -21.26
CA ILE A 20 -7.03 21.20 -21.23
C ILE A 20 -7.85 22.25 -21.99
N ASP A 21 -7.51 23.54 -21.88
CA ASP A 21 -8.24 24.66 -22.45
C ASP A 21 -7.96 24.83 -23.97
N ASP A 22 -6.73 24.59 -24.43
CA ASP A 22 -6.34 24.52 -25.86
C ASP A 22 -6.87 23.26 -26.54
N TRP A 23 -6.79 22.11 -25.85
CA TRP A 23 -7.40 20.87 -26.34
C TRP A 23 -8.94 20.91 -26.29
N ARG A 24 -9.54 21.86 -25.56
CA ARG A 24 -10.99 22.03 -25.43
C ARG A 24 -11.68 22.30 -26.78
N ALA A 25 -10.92 22.66 -27.81
CA ALA A 25 -11.40 22.97 -29.15
C ALA A 25 -11.68 21.73 -30.05
N GLU A 26 -11.19 20.52 -29.73
CA GLU A 26 -11.21 19.36 -30.65
C GLU A 26 -12.07 18.13 -30.22
N HIS A 27 -12.99 18.29 -29.26
CA HIS A 27 -13.57 17.14 -28.53
C HIS A 27 -14.32 16.07 -29.34
N THR A 28 -13.95 14.81 -29.06
CA THR A 28 -14.88 13.67 -29.05
C THR A 28 -15.27 13.33 -27.60
N TRP A 29 -16.53 12.91 -27.39
CA TRP A 29 -17.08 12.55 -26.07
C TRP A 29 -16.24 11.54 -25.28
N ARG A 30 -15.48 10.68 -25.97
CA ARG A 30 -14.63 9.64 -25.38
C ARG A 30 -13.51 10.21 -24.52
N THR A 31 -12.89 11.29 -24.97
CA THR A 31 -11.78 11.89 -24.24
C THR A 31 -12.25 12.63 -23.00
N MET A 32 -13.44 13.27 -23.04
CA MET A 32 -14.05 13.85 -21.83
C MET A 32 -14.29 12.80 -20.75
N VAL A 33 -14.77 11.61 -21.15
CA VAL A 33 -14.99 10.49 -20.22
C VAL A 33 -13.68 10.02 -19.62
N PHE A 34 -12.63 9.84 -20.44
CA PHE A 34 -11.30 9.45 -19.94
C PHE A 34 -10.76 10.47 -18.94
N MET A 35 -10.74 11.76 -19.30
CA MET A 35 -10.21 12.81 -18.42
C MET A 35 -10.96 12.89 -17.09
N THR A 36 -12.28 12.72 -17.13
CA THR A 36 -13.11 12.74 -15.92
C THR A 36 -12.83 11.55 -15.00
N ALA A 37 -12.55 10.37 -15.57
CA ALA A 37 -12.30 9.15 -14.81
C ALA A 37 -10.83 9.00 -14.33
N ASP A 38 -9.89 9.62 -15.03
CA ASP A 38 -8.47 9.52 -14.76
C ASP A 38 -7.94 10.67 -13.89
N HIS A 39 -8.35 11.90 -14.18
CA HIS A 39 -7.84 13.13 -13.56
C HIS A 39 -8.91 13.78 -12.68
N MET A 40 -8.79 13.64 -11.35
CA MET A 40 -9.78 14.17 -10.38
C MET A 40 -9.95 15.69 -10.46
N TYR A 41 -8.93 16.40 -10.91
CA TYR A 41 -8.93 17.86 -10.96
C TYR A 41 -9.44 18.43 -12.29
N TYR A 42 -9.66 17.62 -13.32
CA TYR A 42 -10.04 18.09 -14.68
C TYR A 42 -11.31 18.97 -14.71
N SER A 43 -12.31 18.62 -13.92
CA SER A 43 -13.58 19.34 -13.86
C SER A 43 -14.29 19.12 -12.53
N TYR A 44 -15.33 19.91 -12.24
CA TYR A 44 -16.20 19.67 -11.08
C TYR A 44 -16.79 18.24 -11.07
N TYR A 45 -17.16 17.71 -12.24
CA TYR A 45 -17.66 16.34 -12.36
C TYR A 45 -16.57 15.30 -12.10
N ALA A 46 -15.33 15.57 -12.53
CA ALA A 46 -14.19 14.69 -12.26
C ALA A 46 -13.88 14.63 -10.76
N TRP A 47 -13.94 15.78 -10.09
CA TRP A 47 -13.75 15.86 -8.64
C TRP A 47 -14.83 15.11 -7.88
N LEU A 48 -16.10 15.29 -8.27
CA LEU A 48 -17.22 14.57 -7.69
C LEU A 48 -17.07 13.05 -7.92
N TYR A 49 -16.72 12.64 -9.13
CA TYR A 49 -16.47 11.23 -9.47
C TYR A 49 -15.35 10.63 -8.63
N GLY A 50 -14.20 11.31 -8.55
CA GLY A 50 -13.06 10.88 -7.72
C GLY A 50 -13.44 10.75 -6.25
N THR A 51 -14.16 11.73 -5.70
CA THR A 51 -14.64 11.71 -4.31
C THR A 51 -15.59 10.52 -4.06
N VAL A 52 -16.51 10.26 -5.00
CA VAL A 52 -17.40 9.08 -4.93
C VAL A 52 -16.60 7.79 -4.98
N MET A 53 -15.63 7.65 -5.88
CA MET A 53 -14.81 6.45 -5.98
C MET A 53 -13.94 6.22 -4.73
N CYS A 54 -13.39 7.29 -4.15
CA CYS A 54 -12.67 7.25 -2.88
C CYS A 54 -13.55 6.77 -1.73
N THR A 55 -14.76 7.33 -1.60
CA THR A 55 -15.71 6.93 -0.54
C THR A 55 -16.19 5.49 -0.71
N VAL A 56 -16.50 5.05 -1.93
CA VAL A 56 -16.84 3.67 -2.26
C VAL A 56 -15.69 2.72 -1.88
N THR A 57 -14.44 3.10 -2.19
CA THR A 57 -13.25 2.31 -1.82
C THR A 57 -13.09 2.22 -0.30
N GLY A 58 -13.28 3.32 0.43
CA GLY A 58 -13.25 3.34 1.89
C GLY A 58 -14.32 2.45 2.52
N ILE A 59 -15.58 2.55 2.06
CA ILE A 59 -16.68 1.69 2.52
C ILE A 59 -16.36 0.21 2.25
N SER A 60 -15.78 -0.09 1.09
CA SER A 60 -15.37 -1.43 0.71
C SER A 60 -14.28 -1.99 1.64
N CYS A 61 -13.30 -1.18 2.03
CA CYS A 61 -12.28 -1.55 3.02
C CYS A 61 -12.89 -1.81 4.40
N ILE A 62 -13.82 -0.96 4.85
CA ILE A 62 -14.52 -1.16 6.12
C ILE A 62 -15.34 -2.45 6.07
N ALA A 63 -16.10 -2.69 5.00
CA ALA A 63 -16.87 -3.92 4.82
C ALA A 63 -15.98 -5.17 4.87
N PHE A 64 -14.79 -5.11 4.27
CA PHE A 64 -13.80 -6.18 4.37
C PHE A 64 -13.36 -6.43 5.81
N VAL A 65 -13.03 -5.38 6.57
CA VAL A 65 -12.68 -5.50 8.00
C VAL A 65 -13.84 -6.07 8.82
N LEU A 66 -15.06 -5.60 8.59
CA LEU A 66 -16.24 -6.12 9.28
C LEU A 66 -16.47 -7.61 8.96
N SER A 67 -16.18 -8.05 7.74
CA SER A 67 -16.32 -9.46 7.34
C SER A 67 -15.36 -10.43 8.08
N THR A 68 -14.28 -9.93 8.69
CA THR A 68 -13.37 -10.76 9.48
C THR A 68 -13.78 -10.85 10.94
N MET A 69 -14.65 -9.94 11.42
CA MET A 69 -15.11 -9.92 12.79
C MET A 69 -16.18 -10.99 13.05
N PRO A 70 -16.05 -11.81 14.12
CA PRO A 70 -17.03 -12.85 14.45
C PRO A 70 -18.46 -12.32 14.63
N ARG A 71 -18.60 -11.09 15.14
CA ARG A 71 -19.91 -10.44 15.40
C ARG A 71 -20.74 -10.21 14.15
N PHE A 72 -20.10 -10.01 13.00
CA PHE A 72 -20.76 -9.74 11.72
C PHE A 72 -20.81 -10.98 10.81
N ASN A 73 -20.41 -12.13 11.35
CA ASN A 73 -20.48 -13.41 10.70
C ASN A 73 -21.54 -14.28 11.37
N TYR A 74 -22.25 -15.05 10.56
CA TYR A 74 -23.20 -16.04 11.06
C TYR A 74 -22.69 -17.46 10.74
N THR A 75 -23.12 -18.41 11.57
CA THR A 75 -22.90 -19.84 11.33
C THR A 75 -24.06 -20.38 10.49
N PRO A 76 -23.82 -20.89 9.27
CA PRO A 76 -24.88 -21.47 8.46
C PRO A 76 -25.45 -22.74 9.11
N SER A 77 -26.75 -22.98 8.97
CA SER A 77 -27.46 -24.14 9.55
C SER A 77 -27.10 -25.48 8.89
N GLN A 78 -26.60 -25.46 7.65
CA GLN A 78 -26.13 -26.64 6.92
C GLN A 78 -24.69 -26.40 6.45
N CYS A 79 -23.78 -27.28 6.82
CA CYS A 79 -22.35 -27.14 6.51
C CYS A 79 -21.92 -28.14 5.45
N SER A 80 -21.47 -27.62 4.31
CA SER A 80 -21.26 -28.41 3.08
C SER A 80 -19.98 -29.26 3.05
N ARG A 81 -19.13 -29.24 4.10
CA ARG A 81 -17.87 -30.03 4.19
C ARG A 81 -17.46 -30.26 5.66
N PRO A 82 -17.96 -31.30 6.35
CA PRO A 82 -17.46 -31.64 7.68
C PRO A 82 -16.01 -32.12 7.60
N ILE A 83 -15.08 -31.44 8.26
CA ILE A 83 -13.75 -31.98 8.51
C ILE A 83 -13.89 -32.87 9.74
N CYS A 84 -14.00 -34.17 9.51
CA CYS A 84 -14.05 -35.14 10.60
C CYS A 84 -12.61 -35.46 11.01
N ARG A 85 -12.28 -35.29 12.29
CA ARG A 85 -11.06 -35.89 12.85
C ARG A 85 -11.42 -37.37 13.04
N PRO A 86 -10.83 -38.31 12.29
CA PRO A 86 -11.16 -39.71 12.49
C PRO A 86 -10.60 -40.12 13.85
N SER A 87 -11.47 -40.29 14.84
CA SER A 87 -11.12 -40.96 16.09
C SER A 87 -11.17 -42.48 15.90
N ASP A 88 -12.08 -42.97 15.05
CA ASP A 88 -12.33 -44.39 14.79
C ASP A 88 -12.85 -44.66 13.37
N PRO A 89 -12.54 -45.83 12.76
CA PRO A 89 -13.12 -46.25 11.49
C PRO A 89 -14.57 -46.68 11.68
N GLY A 90 -15.51 -45.77 11.42
CA GLY A 90 -16.96 -46.05 11.44
C GLY A 90 -17.81 -45.11 12.31
N ALA A 91 -17.21 -44.13 12.99
CA ALA A 91 -17.96 -43.17 13.81
C ALA A 91 -18.58 -42.03 12.98
N GLU A 92 -19.86 -41.72 13.24
CA GLU A 92 -20.52 -40.51 12.73
C GLU A 92 -19.81 -39.24 13.25
N CYS A 93 -19.76 -38.21 12.42
CA CYS A 93 -19.00 -36.99 12.71
C CYS A 93 -19.65 -36.15 13.81
N ASP A 94 -19.15 -36.28 15.04
CA ASP A 94 -19.69 -35.64 16.24
C ASP A 94 -19.49 -34.10 16.27
N ARG A 95 -18.59 -33.55 15.44
CA ARG A 95 -18.37 -32.10 15.29
C ARG A 95 -18.14 -31.69 13.85
N VAL A 96 -19.14 -31.04 13.25
CA VAL A 96 -19.03 -30.41 11.95
C VAL A 96 -18.30 -29.07 12.10
N ILE A 97 -17.08 -28.95 11.59
CA ILE A 97 -16.37 -27.67 11.55
C ILE A 97 -16.99 -26.78 10.48
N CYS A 98 -17.81 -25.82 10.92
CA CYS A 98 -18.43 -24.82 10.08
C CYS A 98 -17.57 -23.55 10.05
N TYR A 99 -17.17 -23.11 8.86
CA TYR A 99 -16.53 -21.80 8.72
C TYR A 99 -17.59 -20.70 8.78
N PRO A 100 -17.41 -19.67 9.62
CA PRO A 100 -18.34 -18.54 9.69
C PRO A 100 -18.39 -17.82 8.34
N ARG A 101 -19.58 -17.37 7.95
CA ARG A 101 -19.79 -16.59 6.72
C ARG A 101 -20.26 -15.18 7.05
N PRO A 102 -19.81 -14.16 6.29
CA PRO A 102 -20.30 -12.80 6.48
C PRO A 102 -21.78 -12.69 6.12
N HIS A 103 -22.48 -11.80 6.81
CA HIS A 103 -23.87 -11.50 6.50
C HIS A 103 -24.06 -11.03 5.06
N HIS A 104 -25.27 -11.24 4.53
CA HIS A 104 -25.61 -10.98 3.12
C HIS A 104 -25.30 -9.56 2.66
N TYR A 105 -25.50 -8.53 3.50
CA TYR A 105 -25.23 -7.15 3.14
C TYR A 105 -23.73 -6.91 2.88
N LEU A 106 -22.81 -7.51 3.65
CA LEU A 106 -21.36 -7.37 3.42
C LEU A 106 -20.96 -8.00 2.08
N ILE A 107 -21.54 -9.16 1.75
CA ILE A 107 -21.30 -9.85 0.48
C ILE A 107 -21.85 -9.00 -0.68
N GLN A 108 -23.03 -8.41 -0.52
CA GLN A 108 -23.62 -7.51 -1.52
C GLN A 108 -22.76 -6.26 -1.71
N THR A 109 -22.24 -5.65 -0.64
CA THR A 109 -21.32 -4.51 -0.74
C THR A 109 -20.06 -4.88 -1.51
N GLU A 110 -19.45 -6.04 -1.24
CA GLU A 110 -18.29 -6.50 -2.01
C GLU A 110 -18.63 -6.68 -3.50
N LEU A 111 -19.79 -7.26 -3.82
CA LEU A 111 -20.22 -7.47 -5.20
C LEU A 111 -20.48 -6.13 -5.93
N VAL A 112 -21.18 -5.20 -5.29
CA VAL A 112 -21.47 -3.87 -5.88
C VAL A 112 -20.18 -3.09 -6.11
N THR A 113 -19.28 -3.06 -5.13
CA THR A 113 -17.99 -2.35 -5.28
C THR A 113 -17.09 -2.99 -6.34
N LEU A 114 -17.11 -4.31 -6.47
CA LEU A 114 -16.41 -5.01 -7.55
C LEU A 114 -16.94 -4.62 -8.93
N ILE A 115 -18.27 -4.59 -9.11
CA ILE A 115 -18.89 -4.19 -10.38
C ILE A 115 -18.49 -2.75 -10.73
N LEU A 116 -18.52 -1.84 -9.75
CA LEU A 116 -18.09 -0.45 -9.94
C LEU A 116 -16.61 -0.35 -10.33
N PHE A 117 -15.71 -1.13 -9.70
CA PHE A 117 -14.29 -1.13 -10.06
C PHE A 117 -14.01 -1.72 -11.43
N ILE A 118 -14.70 -2.79 -11.82
CA ILE A 118 -14.62 -3.35 -13.17
C ILE A 118 -15.10 -2.32 -14.18
N PHE A 119 -16.23 -1.67 -13.92
CA PHE A 119 -16.78 -0.65 -14.81
C PHE A 119 -15.80 0.54 -14.97
N ASP A 120 -15.29 1.07 -13.87
CA ASP A 120 -14.31 2.17 -13.85
C ASP A 120 -13.01 1.82 -14.59
N TYR A 121 -12.50 0.58 -14.42
CA TYR A 121 -11.33 0.10 -15.14
C TYR A 121 -11.60 -0.05 -16.65
N LEU A 122 -12.74 -0.65 -17.02
CA LEU A 122 -13.12 -0.86 -18.42
C LEU A 122 -13.37 0.46 -19.14
N VAL A 123 -14.05 1.42 -18.50
CA VAL A 123 -14.27 2.75 -19.07
C VAL A 123 -12.94 3.39 -19.42
N ARG A 124 -11.99 3.43 -18.47
CA ARG A 124 -10.66 4.01 -18.71
C ARG A 124 -9.92 3.29 -19.83
N LEU A 125 -9.91 1.96 -19.83
CA LEU A 125 -9.23 1.15 -20.84
C LEU A 125 -9.84 1.31 -22.25
N ILE A 126 -11.16 1.47 -22.36
CA ILE A 126 -11.87 1.66 -23.64
C ILE A 126 -11.79 3.11 -24.13
N THR A 127 -11.55 4.09 -23.26
CA THR A 127 -11.48 5.50 -23.68
C THR A 127 -10.07 6.02 -23.91
N VAL A 128 -9.03 5.35 -23.38
CA VAL A 128 -7.64 5.82 -23.43
C VAL A 128 -7.10 6.02 -24.84
N HIS A 129 -7.50 5.19 -25.81
CA HIS A 129 -6.97 5.25 -27.17
C HIS A 129 -7.39 6.51 -27.93
N ALA A 130 -8.45 7.19 -27.49
CA ALA A 130 -8.91 8.45 -28.05
C ALA A 130 -8.09 9.65 -27.56
N VAL A 131 -7.20 9.44 -26.59
CA VAL A 131 -6.45 10.52 -25.93
C VAL A 131 -5.04 10.61 -26.52
N PRO A 132 -4.53 11.82 -26.80
CA PRO A 132 -3.13 11.99 -27.19
C PRO A 132 -2.21 11.58 -26.04
N GLN A 133 -1.06 10.99 -26.38
CA GLN A 133 -0.14 10.36 -25.41
C GLN A 133 0.28 11.31 -24.28
N ARG A 134 0.46 12.59 -24.60
CA ARG A 134 0.88 13.65 -23.67
C ARG A 134 -0.07 13.89 -22.49
N LEU A 135 -1.38 13.66 -22.69
CA LEU A 135 -2.39 13.89 -21.64
C LEU A 135 -2.66 12.63 -20.79
N ILE A 136 -2.19 11.46 -21.23
CA ILE A 136 -2.36 10.19 -20.51
C ILE A 136 -1.37 10.13 -19.33
N TYR A 137 -0.12 10.51 -19.57
CA TYR A 137 0.93 10.54 -18.55
C TYR A 137 1.28 12.00 -18.28
N TRP A 138 0.47 12.66 -17.45
CA TRP A 138 0.79 14.01 -17.03
C TRP A 138 1.92 13.94 -15.99
N ASP A 139 3.15 13.94 -16.50
CA ASP A 139 4.39 14.13 -15.74
C ASP A 139 4.87 15.53 -16.14
N GLY A 140 4.53 16.55 -15.34
CA GLY A 140 4.81 17.97 -15.62
C GLY A 140 6.28 18.28 -15.92
N ARG A 141 7.19 17.34 -15.62
CA ARG A 141 8.62 17.44 -15.89
C ARG A 141 9.05 17.07 -17.31
N ARG A 142 8.17 16.52 -18.15
CA ARG A 142 8.50 16.09 -19.52
C ARG A 142 8.01 17.01 -20.65
N ILE A 143 7.45 18.16 -20.33
CA ILE A 143 6.95 19.13 -21.33
C ILE A 143 8.10 19.63 -22.22
N ASN A 144 9.33 19.72 -21.68
CA ASN A 144 10.47 20.31 -22.39
C ASN A 144 11.10 19.42 -23.47
N GLU A 145 10.94 18.09 -23.44
CA GLU A 145 11.50 17.23 -24.49
C GLU A 145 10.56 17.05 -25.69
N ASP A 146 9.24 17.03 -25.45
CA ASP A 146 8.25 16.74 -26.50
C ASP A 146 7.79 17.98 -27.29
N HIS A 147 7.94 19.20 -26.77
CA HIS A 147 7.60 20.42 -27.53
C HIS A 147 8.55 20.65 -28.72
N SER A 148 9.76 20.07 -28.68
CA SER A 148 10.82 20.30 -29.67
C SER A 148 10.97 19.19 -30.72
N ARG A 149 10.27 18.06 -30.59
CA ARG A 149 10.38 16.95 -31.55
C ARG A 149 8.99 16.50 -31.96
N GLY A 150 8.71 16.46 -33.25
CA GLY A 150 7.52 15.83 -33.82
C GLY A 150 7.54 14.31 -33.58
N VAL A 151 7.38 13.88 -32.34
CA VAL A 151 7.31 12.48 -31.95
C VAL A 151 6.04 11.90 -32.56
N ALA A 152 6.21 10.95 -33.48
CA ALA A 152 5.11 10.23 -34.09
C ALA A 152 4.24 9.62 -32.99
N GLN A 153 2.96 9.96 -32.97
CA GLN A 153 2.02 9.40 -32.00
C GLN A 153 1.99 7.86 -32.17
N PRO A 154 2.18 7.09 -31.09
CA PRO A 154 2.14 5.64 -31.16
C PRO A 154 0.74 5.16 -31.59
N SER A 155 0.67 3.94 -32.12
CA SER A 155 -0.60 3.35 -32.57
C SER A 155 -1.61 3.25 -31.41
N PRO A 156 -2.93 3.29 -31.68
CA PRO A 156 -3.95 3.24 -30.62
C PRO A 156 -3.81 2.05 -29.67
N LEU A 157 -3.44 0.87 -30.20
CA LEU A 157 -3.23 -0.34 -29.40
C LEU A 157 -2.00 -0.25 -28.51
N GLU A 158 -0.92 0.37 -29.01
CA GLU A 158 0.29 0.57 -28.21
C GLU A 158 0.02 1.51 -27.03
N LYS A 159 -0.80 2.56 -27.23
CA LYS A 159 -1.24 3.44 -26.14
C LYS A 159 -2.00 2.68 -25.06
N THR A 160 -3.01 1.90 -25.46
CA THR A 160 -3.82 1.10 -24.53
C THR A 160 -2.96 0.09 -23.77
N PHE A 161 -2.04 -0.59 -24.46
CA PHE A 161 -1.15 -1.56 -23.82
C PHE A 161 -0.21 -0.89 -22.82
N ARG A 162 0.42 0.22 -23.19
CA ARG A 162 1.29 0.99 -22.29
C ARG A 162 0.53 1.51 -21.07
N TYR A 163 -0.72 1.93 -21.27
CA TYR A 163 -1.60 2.36 -20.17
C TYR A 163 -1.95 1.19 -19.25
N ALA A 164 -2.33 0.03 -19.79
CA ALA A 164 -2.67 -1.15 -19.00
C ALA A 164 -1.53 -1.66 -18.11
N VAL A 165 -0.27 -1.44 -18.50
CA VAL A 165 0.94 -1.83 -17.74
C VAL A 165 1.39 -0.74 -16.75
N HIS A 166 0.76 0.44 -16.75
CA HIS A 166 1.07 1.50 -15.79
C HIS A 166 0.78 1.07 -14.35
N ALA A 167 1.57 1.54 -13.37
CA ALA A 167 1.49 1.10 -11.98
C ALA A 167 0.08 1.20 -11.39
N ASP A 168 -0.62 2.32 -11.64
CA ASP A 168 -1.99 2.51 -11.15
C ASP A 168 -3.00 1.53 -11.77
N GLN A 169 -2.82 1.20 -13.05
CA GLN A 169 -3.70 0.25 -13.75
C GLN A 169 -3.43 -1.20 -13.33
N VAL A 170 -2.16 -1.52 -13.03
CA VAL A 170 -1.79 -2.80 -12.46
C VAL A 170 -2.41 -2.95 -11.07
N ILE A 171 -2.42 -1.89 -10.24
CA ILE A 171 -3.10 -1.90 -8.94
C ILE A 171 -4.59 -2.17 -9.13
N ASP A 172 -5.27 -1.48 -10.05
CA ASP A 172 -6.69 -1.72 -10.34
C ASP A 172 -6.96 -3.16 -10.76
N LEU A 173 -6.13 -3.73 -11.63
CA LEU A 173 -6.22 -5.13 -12.04
C LEU A 173 -6.02 -6.08 -10.86
N LEU A 174 -5.01 -5.84 -10.01
CA LEU A 174 -4.72 -6.66 -8.82
C LEU A 174 -5.85 -6.64 -7.78
N VAL A 175 -6.66 -5.58 -7.76
CA VAL A 175 -7.84 -5.47 -6.88
C VAL A 175 -9.03 -6.29 -7.41
N ILE A 176 -9.21 -6.32 -8.72
CA ILE A 176 -10.31 -7.03 -9.40
C ILE A 176 -10.03 -8.54 -9.52
N LEU A 177 -8.78 -8.88 -9.88
CA LEU A 177 -8.31 -10.22 -10.19
C LEU A 177 -8.68 -11.30 -9.15
N PRO A 178 -8.55 -11.09 -7.83
CA PRO A 178 -8.81 -12.12 -6.83
C PRO A 178 -10.28 -12.54 -6.78
N TYR A 179 -11.20 -11.60 -7.03
CA TYR A 179 -12.63 -11.88 -7.09
C TYR A 179 -12.99 -12.65 -8.35
N LEU A 180 -12.43 -12.24 -9.49
CA LEU A 180 -12.61 -12.94 -10.76
C LEU A 180 -12.10 -14.39 -10.67
N LEU A 181 -10.91 -14.58 -10.11
CA LEU A 181 -10.34 -15.91 -9.85
C LEU A 181 -11.19 -16.73 -8.90
N ASN A 182 -11.66 -16.16 -7.78
CA ASN A 182 -12.51 -16.90 -6.83
C ASN A 182 -13.80 -17.39 -7.52
N TYR A 183 -14.43 -16.53 -8.32
CA TYR A 183 -15.64 -16.88 -9.07
C TYR A 183 -15.39 -18.04 -10.05
N VAL A 184 -14.32 -17.97 -10.84
CA VAL A 184 -13.94 -19.04 -11.80
C VAL A 184 -13.49 -20.33 -11.10
N ILE A 185 -12.78 -20.23 -9.98
CA ILE A 185 -12.30 -21.40 -9.22
C ILE A 185 -13.49 -22.11 -8.54
N SER A 186 -14.45 -21.35 -8.01
CA SER A 186 -15.63 -21.90 -7.37
C SER A 186 -16.49 -22.72 -8.34
N THR A 187 -16.54 -22.36 -9.63
CA THR A 187 -17.25 -23.15 -10.64
C THR A 187 -16.48 -24.41 -11.03
N MET A 188 -15.14 -24.38 -10.97
CA MET A 188 -14.28 -25.53 -11.29
C MET A 188 -14.02 -26.46 -10.08
N ASN A 189 -14.55 -26.14 -8.89
CA ASN A 189 -14.38 -26.89 -7.64
C ASN A 189 -12.91 -27.12 -7.22
N ILE A 190 -12.00 -26.31 -7.77
CA ILE A 190 -10.57 -26.33 -7.46
C ILE A 190 -10.39 -25.64 -6.09
N MET A 191 -9.44 -26.13 -5.29
CA MET A 191 -9.10 -25.67 -3.94
C MET A 191 -9.37 -24.17 -3.66
N HIS A 192 -9.99 -23.85 -2.53
CA HIS A 192 -10.21 -22.46 -2.11
C HIS A 192 -8.89 -21.82 -1.62
N TRP A 193 -8.30 -20.95 -2.42
CA TRP A 193 -7.09 -20.20 -2.05
C TRP A 193 -7.43 -19.09 -1.05
N ARG A 194 -7.34 -19.40 0.25
CA ARG A 194 -7.60 -18.44 1.35
C ARG A 194 -6.74 -17.18 1.25
N LEU A 195 -5.53 -17.30 0.69
CA LEU A 195 -4.58 -16.19 0.50
C LEU A 195 -5.07 -15.14 -0.52
N LEU A 196 -5.91 -15.51 -1.49
CA LEU A 196 -6.53 -14.56 -2.42
C LEU A 196 -7.54 -13.62 -1.74
N ARG A 197 -7.82 -13.82 -0.44
CA ARG A 197 -8.59 -12.84 0.34
C ARG A 197 -7.73 -11.71 0.88
N ILE A 198 -6.41 -11.89 1.00
CA ILE A 198 -5.50 -10.83 1.50
C ILE A 198 -5.32 -9.73 0.46
N THR A 199 -5.32 -10.09 -0.82
CA THR A 199 -5.27 -9.13 -1.94
C THR A 199 -6.44 -8.14 -1.92
N ARG A 200 -7.53 -8.44 -1.20
CA ARG A 200 -8.62 -7.50 -0.95
C ARG A 200 -8.17 -6.24 -0.19
N VAL A 201 -7.17 -6.34 0.67
CA VAL A 201 -6.57 -5.18 1.36
C VAL A 201 -5.87 -4.26 0.35
N LEU A 202 -5.34 -4.81 -0.76
CA LEU A 202 -4.67 -4.02 -1.79
C LEU A 202 -5.59 -2.99 -2.45
N ARG A 203 -6.92 -3.08 -2.30
CA ARG A 203 -7.85 -2.05 -2.78
C ARG A 203 -7.60 -0.69 -2.12
N VAL A 204 -6.99 -0.64 -0.94
CA VAL A 204 -6.56 0.62 -0.32
C VAL A 204 -5.52 1.33 -1.18
N LEU A 205 -4.71 0.58 -1.93
CA LEU A 205 -3.70 1.15 -2.83
C LEU A 205 -4.35 1.85 -4.03
N LYS A 206 -5.62 1.57 -4.37
CA LYS A 206 -6.36 2.36 -5.37
C LYS A 206 -6.44 3.84 -4.99
N LEU A 207 -6.31 4.16 -3.70
CA LEU A 207 -6.25 5.55 -3.24
C LEU A 207 -4.96 6.28 -3.66
N SER A 208 -3.87 5.57 -3.97
CA SER A 208 -2.58 6.18 -4.31
C SER A 208 -2.68 7.10 -5.52
N ARG A 209 -3.55 6.79 -6.48
CA ARG A 209 -3.75 7.59 -7.70
C ARG A 209 -4.32 8.99 -7.44
N TYR A 210 -4.95 9.20 -6.27
CA TYR A 210 -5.52 10.49 -5.89
C TYR A 210 -4.54 11.32 -5.04
N PHE A 211 -3.38 10.76 -4.71
CA PHE A 211 -2.35 11.41 -3.91
C PHE A 211 -1.07 11.61 -4.75
N ASP A 212 -0.86 12.84 -5.22
CA ASP A 212 0.31 13.22 -6.05
C ASP A 212 1.65 13.07 -5.31
N GLY A 213 1.63 12.94 -3.98
CA GLY A 213 2.84 12.73 -3.17
C GLY A 213 3.51 11.36 -3.34
N GLY A 214 2.91 10.43 -4.07
CA GLY A 214 3.46 9.09 -4.28
C GLY A 214 4.83 9.11 -4.96
N GLU A 215 5.03 9.96 -5.97
CA GLU A 215 6.30 10.04 -6.70
C GLU A 215 7.41 10.66 -5.86
N LEU A 216 7.08 11.70 -5.08
CA LEU A 216 7.99 12.29 -4.10
C LEU A 216 8.47 11.22 -3.11
N VAL A 217 7.54 10.49 -2.50
CA VAL A 217 7.86 9.42 -1.55
C VAL A 217 8.70 8.32 -2.21
N TRP A 218 8.35 7.91 -3.43
CA TRP A 218 9.09 6.89 -4.16
C TRP A 218 10.52 7.34 -4.49
N ASN A 219 10.70 8.57 -4.97
CA ASN A 219 12.00 9.15 -5.27
C ASN A 219 12.84 9.31 -4.00
N THR A 220 12.24 9.74 -2.89
CA THR A 220 12.90 9.78 -1.58
C THR A 220 13.37 8.39 -1.14
N LEU A 221 12.52 7.37 -1.27
CA LEU A 221 12.86 6.00 -0.86
C LEU A 221 13.96 5.40 -1.74
N LYS A 222 13.90 5.62 -3.05
CA LYS A 222 14.92 5.19 -4.01
C LYS A 222 16.27 5.85 -3.71
N ASN A 223 16.27 7.16 -3.42
CA ASN A 223 17.50 7.91 -3.14
C ASN A 223 18.08 7.59 -1.76
N SER A 224 17.25 7.26 -0.77
CA SER A 224 17.69 6.81 0.56
C SER A 224 18.08 5.32 0.61
N GLY A 225 17.72 4.54 -0.41
CA GLY A 225 17.92 3.09 -0.48
C GLY A 225 19.33 2.59 -0.12
N PRO A 226 20.41 3.10 -0.74
CA PRO A 226 21.77 2.66 -0.43
C PRO A 226 22.16 2.87 1.04
N SER A 227 21.79 4.01 1.62
CA SER A 227 22.06 4.34 3.02
C SER A 227 21.21 3.49 3.98
N LEU A 228 19.93 3.27 3.64
CA LEU A 228 19.03 2.43 4.43
C LEU A 228 19.44 0.96 4.40
N MET A 229 19.92 0.45 3.25
CA MET A 229 20.36 -0.94 3.11
C MET A 229 21.53 -1.25 4.05
N LEU A 230 22.52 -0.38 4.09
CA LEU A 230 23.68 -0.53 4.97
C LEU A 230 23.27 -0.50 6.45
N LEU A 231 22.42 0.45 6.83
CA LEU A 231 21.95 0.60 8.20
C LEU A 231 21.06 -0.56 8.66
N THR A 232 20.21 -1.07 7.77
CA THR A 232 19.37 -2.25 8.01
C THR A 232 20.25 -3.47 8.22
N LEU A 233 21.30 -3.65 7.43
CA LEU A 233 22.27 -4.73 7.61
C LEU A 233 22.92 -4.69 9.00
N PHE A 234 23.42 -3.52 9.43
CA PHE A 234 24.01 -3.37 10.77
C PHE A 234 23.00 -3.65 11.89
N THR A 235 21.76 -3.19 11.74
CA THR A 235 20.70 -3.40 12.73
C THR A 235 20.34 -4.88 12.85
N ILE A 236 20.27 -5.62 11.73
CA ILE A 236 20.03 -7.06 11.72
C ILE A 236 21.17 -7.79 12.43
N VAL A 237 22.42 -7.50 12.08
CA VAL A 237 23.59 -8.14 12.70
C VAL A 237 23.61 -7.91 14.21
N LEU A 238 23.39 -6.67 14.66
CA LEU A 238 23.36 -6.34 16.08
C LEU A 238 22.20 -7.04 16.80
N THR A 239 21.04 -7.14 16.16
CA THR A 239 19.87 -7.85 16.70
C THR A 239 20.20 -9.31 16.97
N PHE A 240 20.86 -9.99 16.04
CA PHE A 240 21.27 -11.38 16.22
C PHE A 240 22.38 -11.53 17.28
N ILE A 241 23.32 -10.58 17.38
CA ILE A 241 24.36 -10.58 18.42
C ILE A 241 23.72 -10.43 19.81
N MET A 242 22.89 -9.41 20.02
CA MET A 242 22.20 -9.20 21.29
C MET A 242 21.23 -10.34 21.61
N GLY A 243 20.56 -10.90 20.60
CA GLY A 243 19.68 -12.06 20.73
C GLY A 243 20.45 -13.32 21.15
N ALA A 244 21.64 -13.54 20.60
CA ALA A 244 22.51 -14.63 21.02
C ALA A 244 22.98 -14.43 22.48
N LEU A 245 23.40 -13.22 22.85
CA LEU A 245 23.76 -12.92 24.25
C LEU A 245 22.60 -13.17 25.20
N ALA A 246 21.39 -12.69 24.86
CA ALA A 246 20.20 -12.95 25.66
C ALA A 246 19.90 -14.45 25.77
N PHE A 247 20.00 -15.21 24.67
CA PHE A 247 19.85 -16.66 24.70
C PHE A 247 20.87 -17.34 25.63
N TYR A 248 22.15 -16.97 25.55
CA TYR A 248 23.18 -17.60 26.38
C TYR A 248 23.07 -17.23 27.86
N TYR A 249 22.61 -16.02 28.20
CA TYR A 249 22.44 -15.61 29.60
C TYR A 249 21.10 -16.03 30.20
N GLU A 250 20.04 -16.19 29.40
CA GLU A 250 18.68 -16.46 29.88
C GLU A 250 18.13 -17.84 29.50
N GLY A 251 18.74 -18.53 28.52
CA GLY A 251 18.30 -19.85 28.08
C GLY A 251 18.38 -20.88 29.20
N GLY A 252 19.38 -20.78 30.09
CA GLY A 252 19.51 -21.71 31.21
C GLY A 252 19.89 -23.13 30.76
N ILE A 253 19.38 -24.15 31.44
CA ILE A 253 19.78 -25.56 31.22
C ILE A 253 18.65 -26.32 30.54
N PHE A 254 18.98 -27.04 29.47
CA PHE A 254 18.02 -27.95 28.83
C PHE A 254 17.79 -29.19 29.69
N LYS A 255 16.55 -29.44 30.11
CA LYS A 255 16.15 -30.60 30.92
C LYS A 255 14.93 -31.28 30.31
N VAL A 256 14.88 -32.60 30.43
CA VAL A 256 13.69 -33.41 30.12
C VAL A 256 13.03 -33.75 31.44
N THR A 257 11.74 -33.44 31.59
CA THR A 257 10.96 -33.66 32.82
C THR A 257 9.66 -34.36 32.47
N ALA A 258 9.02 -35.06 33.43
CA ALA A 258 7.73 -35.70 33.21
C ALA A 258 6.65 -34.75 32.63
N ALA A 259 6.72 -33.46 32.95
CA ALA A 259 5.84 -32.43 32.40
C ALA A 259 6.20 -31.97 30.97
N HIS A 260 7.44 -32.16 30.53
CA HIS A 260 7.97 -31.73 29.22
C HIS A 260 8.80 -32.88 28.60
N PRO A 261 8.14 -33.89 28.00
CA PRO A 261 8.82 -35.08 27.46
C PRO A 261 9.72 -34.78 26.25
N GLU A 262 9.46 -33.68 25.52
CA GLU A 262 10.30 -33.23 24.40
C GLU A 262 11.52 -32.38 24.85
N GLY A 263 11.61 -32.10 26.16
CA GLY A 263 12.65 -31.28 26.76
C GLY A 263 12.40 -29.78 26.62
N ALA A 264 12.82 -29.02 27.64
CA ALA A 264 12.69 -27.58 27.67
C ALA A 264 13.89 -26.94 28.37
N PHE A 265 14.13 -25.67 28.03
CA PHE A 265 15.11 -24.84 28.72
C PHE A 265 14.53 -24.36 30.05
N PHE A 266 15.29 -24.52 31.14
CA PHE A 266 14.90 -24.06 32.48
C PHE A 266 15.87 -22.99 32.98
N ARG A 267 15.32 -21.88 33.47
CA ARG A 267 16.07 -20.79 34.11
C ARG A 267 15.59 -20.58 35.54
N ARG A 268 16.34 -19.79 36.31
CA ARG A 268 15.97 -19.42 37.67
C ARG A 268 14.88 -18.35 37.65
N ALA A 269 13.75 -18.62 38.32
CA ALA A 269 12.64 -17.70 38.43
C ALA A 269 12.96 -16.49 39.34
N LEU A 270 12.24 -15.38 39.14
CA LEU A 270 12.36 -14.16 39.96
C LEU A 270 11.97 -14.39 41.42
N GLU A 271 10.93 -15.19 41.66
CA GLU A 271 10.37 -15.49 42.98
C GLU A 271 11.07 -16.69 43.67
N GLY A 272 12.14 -17.21 43.04
CA GLY A 272 12.82 -18.44 43.46
C GLY A 272 12.20 -19.68 42.80
N GLY A 273 13.02 -20.73 42.63
CA GLY A 273 12.65 -21.93 41.89
C GLY A 273 13.13 -21.93 40.43
N GLU A 274 12.74 -22.96 39.70
CA GLU A 274 13.03 -23.11 38.27
C GLU A 274 11.75 -22.89 37.46
N GLU A 275 11.85 -22.08 36.42
CA GLU A 275 10.78 -21.84 35.45
C GLU A 275 11.27 -22.20 34.04
N VAL A 276 10.32 -22.49 33.15
CA VAL A 276 10.64 -22.69 31.74
C VAL A 276 11.11 -21.36 31.14
N SER A 277 12.32 -21.35 30.57
CA SER A 277 12.87 -20.17 29.94
C SER A 277 12.12 -19.85 28.64
N PRO A 278 11.66 -18.59 28.45
CA PRO A 278 11.07 -18.17 27.20
C PRO A 278 12.11 -18.02 26.07
N PHE A 279 13.40 -17.95 26.41
CA PHE A 279 14.50 -17.82 25.45
C PHE A 279 14.94 -19.20 24.92
N THR A 280 14.12 -19.78 24.05
CA THR A 280 14.31 -21.16 23.53
C THR A 280 15.32 -21.26 22.39
N SER A 281 15.55 -20.18 21.64
CA SER A 281 16.48 -20.17 20.51
C SER A 281 16.91 -18.73 20.18
N VAL A 282 18.05 -18.59 19.50
CA VAL A 282 18.57 -17.28 19.08
C VAL A 282 17.55 -16.46 18.24
N PRO A 283 16.79 -17.04 17.28
CA PRO A 283 15.77 -16.28 16.56
C PRO A 283 14.62 -15.79 17.45
N VAL A 284 14.22 -16.56 18.47
CA VAL A 284 13.19 -16.14 19.45
C VAL A 284 13.74 -15.00 20.31
N SER A 285 15.00 -15.08 20.74
CA SER A 285 15.68 -13.98 21.43
C SER A 285 15.85 -12.75 20.55
N ALA A 286 16.10 -12.92 19.24
CA ALA A 286 16.19 -11.83 18.29
C ALA A 286 14.84 -11.11 18.14
N TYR A 287 13.71 -11.83 18.15
CA TYR A 287 12.38 -11.22 18.25
C TYR A 287 12.26 -10.32 19.48
N TRP A 288 12.70 -10.81 20.65
CA TRP A 288 12.73 -10.00 21.87
C TRP A 288 13.62 -8.74 21.74
N VAL A 289 14.77 -8.85 21.09
CA VAL A 289 15.64 -7.68 20.83
C VAL A 289 14.94 -6.69 19.90
N ILE A 290 14.25 -7.14 18.85
CA ILE A 290 13.52 -6.24 17.93
C ILE A 290 12.45 -5.45 18.70
N ILE A 291 11.60 -6.11 19.49
CA ILE A 291 10.53 -5.43 20.24
C ILE A 291 11.08 -4.49 21.32
N THR A 292 12.24 -4.80 21.89
CA THR A 292 12.91 -3.98 22.90
C THR A 292 13.59 -2.77 22.26
N ALA A 293 14.33 -3.00 21.16
CA ALA A 293 15.01 -1.96 20.40
C ALA A 293 14.04 -0.97 19.75
N THR A 294 12.84 -1.45 19.38
CA THR A 294 11.73 -0.64 18.85
C THR A 294 10.84 -0.01 19.92
N THR A 295 11.24 -0.11 21.19
CA THR A 295 10.52 0.45 22.34
C THR A 295 9.05 0.02 22.45
N VAL A 296 8.68 -1.11 21.83
CA VAL A 296 7.33 -1.71 21.92
C VAL A 296 7.17 -2.43 23.25
N GLY A 297 8.10 -3.34 23.57
CA GLY A 297 8.18 -4.00 24.87
C GLY A 297 6.89 -4.70 25.33
N TYR A 298 6.40 -5.69 24.57
CA TYR A 298 5.18 -6.45 24.93
C TYR A 298 5.25 -7.11 26.33
N GLY A 299 6.45 -7.44 26.81
CA GLY A 299 6.69 -8.04 28.13
C GLY A 299 6.50 -9.56 28.19
N ASP A 300 6.16 -10.19 27.08
CA ASP A 300 6.02 -11.63 26.88
C ASP A 300 7.36 -12.37 27.05
N LEU A 301 8.47 -11.78 26.57
CA LEU A 301 9.82 -12.18 26.91
C LEU A 301 10.53 -11.07 27.69
N HIS A 302 11.17 -11.41 28.79
CA HIS A 302 12.03 -10.49 29.52
C HIS A 302 13.13 -11.23 30.27
N PRO A 303 14.36 -10.70 30.30
CA PRO A 303 15.47 -11.30 31.04
C PRO A 303 15.31 -11.10 32.54
N THR A 304 15.61 -12.14 33.31
CA THR A 304 15.49 -12.12 34.77
C THR A 304 16.85 -12.13 35.44
N SER A 305 17.89 -12.65 34.79
CA SER A 305 19.25 -12.73 35.32
C SER A 305 19.94 -11.35 35.35
N GLY A 306 20.89 -11.16 36.27
CA GLY A 306 21.72 -9.96 36.33
C GLY A 306 22.40 -9.61 34.99
N PRO A 307 23.16 -10.52 34.36
CA PRO A 307 23.78 -10.27 33.06
C PRO A 307 22.74 -10.10 31.93
N GLY A 308 21.62 -10.82 31.94
CA GLY A 308 20.55 -10.63 30.97
C GLY A 308 19.89 -9.26 31.06
N ARG A 309 19.71 -8.72 32.27
CA ARG A 309 19.23 -7.34 32.47
C ARG A 309 20.22 -6.29 31.94
N PHE A 310 21.52 -6.54 32.06
CA PHE A 310 22.53 -5.69 31.44
C PHE A 310 22.41 -5.71 29.91
N VAL A 311 22.25 -6.90 29.32
CA VAL A 311 21.99 -7.05 27.88
C VAL A 311 20.70 -6.34 27.46
N ALA A 312 19.65 -6.38 28.28
CA ALA A 312 18.41 -5.63 28.02
C ALA A 312 18.63 -4.12 28.00
N ALA A 313 19.32 -3.57 29.01
CA ALA A 313 19.63 -2.16 29.07
C ALA A 313 20.47 -1.73 27.85
N ALA A 314 21.51 -2.50 27.51
CA ALA A 314 22.33 -2.25 26.33
C ALA A 314 21.51 -2.30 25.04
N SER A 315 20.66 -3.32 24.87
CA SER A 315 19.80 -3.49 23.70
C SER A 315 18.81 -2.33 23.54
N ALA A 316 18.24 -1.84 24.63
CA ALA A 316 17.33 -0.69 24.62
C ALA A 316 18.03 0.60 24.15
N TYR A 317 19.20 0.93 24.72
CA TYR A 317 19.95 2.12 24.32
C TYR A 317 20.47 2.02 22.89
N CYS A 318 21.02 0.87 22.50
CA CYS A 318 21.44 0.65 21.12
C CYS A 318 20.25 0.80 20.16
N GLY A 319 19.10 0.23 20.47
CA GLY A 319 17.89 0.33 19.66
C GLY A 319 17.48 1.76 19.35
N ILE A 320 17.45 2.63 20.36
CA ILE A 320 17.12 4.06 20.19
C ILE A 320 18.09 4.74 19.21
N VAL A 321 19.39 4.49 19.36
CA VAL A 321 20.42 5.05 18.46
C VAL A 321 20.20 4.55 17.04
N PHE A 322 20.04 3.24 16.84
CA PHE A 322 19.87 2.65 15.52
C PHE A 322 18.54 2.98 14.85
N LEU A 323 17.48 3.28 15.60
CA LEU A 323 16.22 3.76 15.03
C LEU A 323 16.22 5.24 14.67
N SER A 324 17.10 6.04 15.27
CA SER A 324 17.19 7.47 14.95
C SER A 324 17.83 7.73 13.57
N LEU A 325 18.78 6.88 13.17
CA LEU A 325 19.56 7.03 11.93
C LEU A 325 18.74 6.89 10.63
N PRO A 326 17.87 5.87 10.44
CA PRO A 326 17.09 5.70 9.21
C PRO A 326 16.08 6.84 9.06
N ILE A 327 15.47 7.27 10.18
CA ILE A 327 14.53 8.38 10.20
C ILE A 327 15.24 9.66 9.73
N ALA A 328 16.41 9.98 10.29
CA ALA A 328 17.18 11.16 9.89
C ALA A 328 17.59 11.13 8.41
N ILE A 329 18.00 9.97 7.89
CA ILE A 329 18.36 9.77 6.48
C ILE A 329 17.14 10.00 5.58
N VAL A 330 16.00 9.38 5.91
CA VAL A 330 14.76 9.51 5.12
C VAL A 330 14.28 10.95 5.13
N VAL A 331 14.26 11.62 6.29
CA VAL A 331 13.85 13.04 6.40
C VAL A 331 14.76 13.94 5.58
N LYS A 332 16.08 13.75 5.64
CA LYS A 332 17.02 14.53 4.83
C LYS A 332 16.75 14.35 3.33
N GLN A 333 16.56 13.12 2.88
CA GLN A 333 16.28 12.82 1.47
C GLN A 333 14.88 13.30 1.05
N PHE A 334 13.92 13.30 1.97
CA PHE A 334 12.59 13.86 1.74
C PHE A 334 12.67 15.35 1.49
N ASN A 335 13.39 16.10 2.33
CA ASN A 335 13.57 17.54 2.17
C ASN A 335 14.27 17.86 0.83
N ILE A 336 15.34 17.15 0.48
CA ILE A 336 16.04 17.34 -0.81
C ILE A 336 15.09 17.08 -1.99
N ALA A 337 14.30 16.00 -1.92
CA ALA A 337 13.37 15.66 -2.98
C ALA A 337 12.20 16.66 -3.07
N TYR A 338 11.75 17.18 -1.92
CA TYR A 338 10.68 18.17 -1.83
C TYR A 338 11.12 19.53 -2.36
N ASP A 339 12.30 20.02 -1.95
CA ASP A 339 12.85 21.28 -2.43
C ASP A 339 13.08 21.23 -3.94
N LYS A 340 13.60 20.09 -4.45
CA LYS A 340 13.74 19.87 -5.90
C LYS A 340 12.41 19.89 -6.63
N ASP A 341 11.37 19.24 -6.09
CA ASP A 341 10.02 19.26 -6.69
C ASP A 341 9.42 20.68 -6.71
N ALA A 342 9.68 21.48 -5.67
CA ALA A 342 9.27 22.87 -5.60
C ALA A 342 10.03 23.75 -6.62
N ASP A 343 11.35 23.57 -6.75
CA ASP A 343 12.19 24.28 -7.72
C ASP A 343 11.80 23.91 -9.16
N ASP A 344 11.60 22.62 -9.45
CA ASP A 344 11.16 22.12 -10.76
C ASP A 344 9.84 22.80 -11.17
N LYS A 345 8.87 22.93 -10.24
CA LYS A 345 7.60 23.64 -10.46
C LYS A 345 7.78 25.14 -10.70
N ALA A 346 8.69 25.79 -9.98
CA ALA A 346 8.96 27.22 -10.14
C ALA A 346 9.60 27.53 -11.50
N VAL A 347 10.55 26.70 -11.95
CA VAL A 347 11.16 26.80 -13.29
C VAL A 347 10.12 26.56 -14.37
N GLU A 348 9.23 25.57 -14.20
CA GLU A 348 8.13 25.32 -15.13
C GLU A 348 7.22 26.55 -15.25
N GLU A 349 6.88 27.22 -14.14
CA GLU A 349 6.08 28.45 -14.16
C GLU A 349 6.77 29.62 -14.87
N GLN A 350 8.10 29.73 -14.77
CA GLN A 350 8.88 30.75 -15.47
C GLN A 350 8.92 30.51 -16.99
N LEU A 351 9.18 29.27 -17.42
CA LEU A 351 9.19 28.90 -18.82
C LEU A 351 7.83 29.18 -19.49
N LYS A 352 6.72 28.91 -18.79
CA LYS A 352 5.37 29.25 -19.28
C LYS A 352 5.19 30.73 -19.54
N LYS A 353 5.60 31.58 -18.58
CA LYS A 353 5.50 33.03 -18.73
C LYS A 353 6.31 33.53 -19.93
N GLU A 354 7.49 32.95 -20.16
CA GLU A 354 8.31 33.28 -21.34
C GLU A 354 7.68 32.81 -22.66
N GLU A 355 7.02 31.65 -22.68
CA GLU A 355 6.32 31.14 -23.87
C GLU A 355 5.05 31.96 -24.18
N GLU A 356 4.26 32.29 -23.17
CA GLU A 356 3.10 33.19 -23.32
C GLU A 356 3.50 34.57 -23.86
N GLU A 357 4.60 35.13 -23.36
CA GLU A 357 5.13 36.42 -23.82
C GLU A 357 5.56 36.35 -25.29
N LYS A 358 6.17 35.24 -25.73
CA LYS A 358 6.52 35.01 -27.14
C LYS A 358 5.30 34.82 -28.03
N LEU A 359 4.24 34.19 -27.53
CA LEU A 359 3.03 33.88 -28.29
C LEU A 359 2.09 35.09 -28.43
N PHE A 360 2.04 35.98 -27.43
CA PHE A 360 1.15 37.16 -27.41
C PHE A 360 1.90 38.49 -27.20
N PRO A 361 2.80 38.90 -28.11
CA PRO A 361 3.66 40.07 -27.95
C PRO A 361 2.91 41.42 -27.86
N TYR A 362 1.62 41.47 -28.22
CA TYR A 362 0.81 42.70 -28.24
C TYR A 362 -0.07 42.92 -26.99
N ARG A 363 -0.17 41.95 -26.06
CA ARG A 363 -1.05 42.09 -24.88
C ARG A 363 -0.47 43.04 -23.81
N THR A 364 0.85 43.21 -23.76
CA THR A 364 1.56 44.03 -22.78
C THR A 364 1.69 45.51 -23.14
N GLN A 365 1.35 45.93 -24.36
CA GLN A 365 1.47 47.34 -24.79
C GLN A 365 0.27 48.24 -24.46
N ASN A 366 -0.85 47.70 -23.95
CA ASN A 366 -2.07 48.49 -23.69
C ASN A 366 -2.36 48.74 -22.20
N ILE A 367 -1.37 48.58 -21.32
CA ILE A 367 -1.48 48.92 -19.90
C ILE A 367 -0.38 49.93 -19.56
N THR A 368 -0.57 51.16 -20.02
CA THR A 368 0.11 52.36 -19.50
C THR A 368 -0.90 53.46 -19.30
#